data_AF-A0A5C8ITT0-F1
#
_entry.id   AF-A0A5C8ITT0-F1
#
_cell.length_a   1.000
_cell.length_b   1.000
_cell.length_c   1.000
_cell.angle_alpha   90.00
_cell.angle_beta   90.00
_cell.angle_gamma   90.00
#
_symmetry.space_group_name_H-M   'P 1'
#
loop_
_entity.id
_entity.type
_entity.pdbx_description
1 polymer ?
#
loop_
_entity_poly.entity_id
_entity_poly.type
_entity_poly.pdbx_seq_one_letter_code
_entity_poly.pdbx_strand_id
1 'polypeptide(L)'
;MKLPLQALDPDLFARAQALLDDEWLAHDADLAPVLPTVLARGVGQDWHKAGTFRHHLIGVARSLALWQQPRAVRLLGLLHSVYGNAFVDLVKFDMATERGRLQALVGQGEEELVYLFCTASRREFTQKVLAGQIEPDGSLPLHTNQGEPITLAPDVVAAFLVVSMADTIEQWFSWQDDIYSRFPDTDTSRQQKVHWMASLWPGPMRPSGRMLHQINRLGLALQHPKLKGRLPMPPVFEACTAPFSASDDAAAASLYWSVIQQDQPLADLDVATGVLEQAVRLNPWVGEPQMVLAQLYLSAGRREDAARAAESALQAFCSWGNAWDKRVQWDAWIAWTRILLQGATTDGPGAWPERLDKLNNVALRAGA
;
A
#
# COMPACT_ATOMS: atom_id res chain seq x y z
N MET A 1 28.29 -1.74 9.04
CA MET A 1 27.40 -0.62 9.43
C MET A 1 26.05 -1.21 9.86
N LYS A 2 25.41 -0.64 10.88
CA LYS A 2 24.10 -1.11 11.38
C LYS A 2 22.99 -0.80 10.35
N LEU A 3 22.09 -1.75 10.08
CA LEU A 3 20.92 -1.53 9.22
C LEU A 3 19.87 -0.61 9.91
N PRO A 4 19.15 0.22 9.13
CA PRO A 4 18.08 1.10 9.62
C PRO A 4 16.77 0.33 9.90
N LEU A 5 16.84 -0.65 10.82
CA LEU A 5 15.69 -1.46 11.22
C LEU A 5 14.84 -0.71 12.26
N GLN A 6 13.52 -0.80 12.10
CA GLN A 6 12.50 -0.21 12.96
C GLN A 6 12.12 -1.19 14.09
N ALA A 7 11.73 -0.66 15.25
CA ALA A 7 11.18 -1.48 16.33
C ALA A 7 9.69 -1.74 16.08
N LEU A 8 9.21 -2.93 16.47
CA LEU A 8 7.80 -3.28 16.39
C LEU A 8 7.00 -2.52 17.47
N ASP A 9 6.03 -1.73 17.04
CA ASP A 9 5.03 -1.10 17.90
C ASP A 9 3.96 -2.14 18.29
N PRO A 10 3.84 -2.50 19.58
CA PRO A 10 2.92 -3.54 20.02
C PRO A 10 1.44 -3.16 19.83
N ASP A 11 1.09 -1.87 19.95
CA ASP A 11 -0.29 -1.41 19.78
C ASP A 11 -0.70 -1.45 18.31
N LEU A 12 0.23 -1.07 17.43
CA LEU A 12 0.01 -1.18 15.98
C LEU A 12 -0.05 -2.64 15.54
N PHE A 13 0.80 -3.51 16.08
CA PHE A 13 0.75 -4.94 15.80
C PHE A 13 -0.57 -5.56 16.26
N ALA A 14 -1.05 -5.24 17.47
CA ALA A 14 -2.34 -5.72 17.96
C ALA A 14 -3.51 -5.30 17.05
N ARG A 15 -3.50 -4.06 16.54
CA ARG A 15 -4.48 -3.61 15.54
C ARG A 15 -4.37 -4.40 14.23
N ALA A 16 -3.16 -4.65 13.73
CA ALA A 16 -2.95 -5.45 12.53
C ALA A 16 -3.43 -6.90 12.69
N GLN A 17 -3.19 -7.52 13.85
CA GLN A 17 -3.67 -8.88 14.13
C GLN A 17 -5.20 -8.98 14.07
N ALA A 18 -5.93 -7.98 14.53
CA ALA A 18 -7.39 -7.96 14.44
C ALA A 18 -7.92 -7.92 12.99
N LEU A 19 -7.10 -7.47 12.03
CA LEU A 19 -7.46 -7.38 10.61
C LEU A 19 -6.97 -8.59 9.79
N LEU A 20 -6.37 -9.59 10.44
CA LEU A 20 -6.07 -10.90 9.84
C LEU A 20 -7.30 -11.82 9.80
N ASP A 21 -8.35 -11.51 10.54
CA ASP A 21 -9.65 -12.17 10.39
C ASP A 21 -10.27 -11.73 9.05
N ASP A 22 -10.51 -12.66 8.12
CA ASP A 22 -11.10 -12.37 6.81
C ASP A 22 -12.48 -11.67 6.92
N GLU A 23 -13.19 -11.86 8.03
CA GLU A 23 -14.51 -11.29 8.29
C GLU A 23 -14.44 -9.95 9.07
N TRP A 24 -13.25 -9.38 9.30
CA TRP A 24 -13.08 -8.14 10.09
C TRP A 24 -14.00 -6.99 9.62
N LEU A 25 -14.20 -6.88 8.31
CA LEU A 25 -14.97 -5.80 7.71
C LEU A 25 -16.48 -5.99 7.90
N ALA A 26 -16.95 -7.23 8.07
CA ALA A 26 -18.34 -7.53 8.40
C ALA A 26 -18.67 -7.15 9.86
N HIS A 27 -17.66 -7.06 10.73
CA HIS A 27 -17.80 -6.63 12.12
C HIS A 27 -17.53 -5.15 12.33
N ASP A 28 -17.09 -4.41 11.30
CA ASP A 28 -16.80 -2.99 11.41
C ASP A 28 -18.07 -2.14 11.46
N ALA A 29 -18.24 -1.36 12.53
CA ALA A 29 -19.46 -0.60 12.79
C ALA A 29 -19.77 0.46 11.71
N ASP A 30 -18.75 1.00 11.04
CA ASP A 30 -18.91 2.07 10.05
C ASP A 30 -19.06 1.52 8.62
N LEU A 31 -18.26 0.50 8.28
CA LEU A 31 -18.15 0.00 6.91
C LEU A 31 -19.10 -1.18 6.64
N ALA A 32 -19.37 -2.04 7.63
CA ALA A 32 -20.24 -3.20 7.45
C ALA A 32 -21.64 -2.87 6.89
N PRO A 33 -22.33 -1.79 7.34
CA PRO A 33 -23.64 -1.43 6.79
C PRO A 33 -23.63 -1.09 5.29
N VAL A 34 -22.48 -0.68 4.75
CA VAL A 34 -22.32 -0.25 3.35
C VAL A 34 -21.95 -1.42 2.45
N LEU A 35 -21.27 -2.44 2.98
CA LEU A 35 -20.75 -3.58 2.22
C LEU A 35 -21.79 -4.27 1.33
N PRO A 36 -23.01 -4.63 1.79
CA PRO A 36 -23.95 -5.37 0.95
C PRO A 36 -24.30 -4.59 -0.32
N THR A 37 -24.44 -3.27 -0.21
CA THR A 37 -24.77 -2.40 -1.34
C THR A 37 -23.61 -2.32 -2.33
N VAL A 38 -22.36 -2.24 -1.86
CA VAL A 38 -21.16 -2.20 -2.72
C VAL A 38 -20.93 -3.56 -3.38
N LEU A 39 -21.00 -4.65 -2.61
CA LEU A 39 -20.78 -6.02 -3.08
C LEU A 39 -21.81 -6.44 -4.12
N ALA A 40 -23.08 -6.03 -3.96
CA ALA A 40 -24.15 -6.30 -4.91
C ALA A 40 -23.90 -5.71 -6.32
N ARG A 41 -22.95 -4.77 -6.48
CA ARG A 41 -22.58 -4.17 -7.76
C ARG A 41 -21.55 -4.99 -8.56
N GLY A 42 -21.31 -6.24 -8.16
CA GLY A 42 -20.43 -7.15 -8.88
C GLY A 42 -18.93 -6.88 -8.67
N VAL A 43 -18.54 -6.09 -7.67
CA VAL A 43 -17.13 -5.72 -7.43
C VAL A 43 -16.18 -6.91 -7.21
N GLY A 44 -16.72 -8.07 -6.79
CA GLY A 44 -15.95 -9.32 -6.69
C GLY A 44 -15.74 -10.05 -8.02
N GLN A 45 -16.44 -9.65 -9.07
CA GLN A 45 -16.35 -10.22 -10.43
C GLN A 45 -15.57 -9.31 -11.38
N ASP A 46 -15.40 -8.03 -11.04
CA ASP A 46 -14.63 -7.11 -11.85
C ASP A 46 -13.14 -7.28 -11.64
N TRP A 47 -12.41 -7.42 -12.74
CA TRP A 47 -10.96 -7.30 -12.76
C TRP A 47 -10.53 -5.90 -12.33
N HIS A 48 -9.48 -5.82 -11.50
CA HIS A 48 -8.87 -4.58 -11.06
C HIS A 48 -7.37 -4.77 -10.77
N LYS A 49 -6.52 -4.52 -11.77
CA LYS A 49 -5.05 -4.47 -11.64
C LYS A 49 -4.48 -5.75 -11.01
N ALA A 50 -4.13 -5.75 -9.72
CA ALA A 50 -3.51 -6.89 -9.03
C ALA A 50 -4.51 -7.98 -8.58
N GLY A 51 -5.83 -7.75 -8.73
CA GLY A 51 -6.86 -8.70 -8.29
C GLY A 51 -8.25 -8.32 -8.77
N THR A 52 -9.27 -8.56 -7.94
CA THR A 52 -10.64 -8.07 -8.20
C THR A 52 -10.84 -6.69 -7.58
N PHE A 53 -11.83 -5.93 -8.03
CA PHE A 53 -12.15 -4.65 -7.40
C PHE A 53 -12.53 -4.77 -5.91
N ARG A 54 -13.18 -5.87 -5.50
CA ARG A 54 -13.42 -6.18 -4.07
C ARG A 54 -12.12 -6.24 -3.25
N HIS A 55 -11.14 -7.01 -3.73
CA HIS A 55 -9.83 -7.14 -3.07
C HIS A 55 -9.17 -5.76 -2.89
N HIS A 56 -9.18 -4.95 -3.94
CA HIS A 56 -8.66 -3.59 -3.91
C HIS A 56 -9.33 -2.71 -2.85
N LEU A 57 -10.67 -2.66 -2.86
CA LEU A 57 -11.43 -1.85 -1.89
C LEU A 57 -11.18 -2.29 -0.44
N ILE A 58 -11.08 -3.60 -0.19
CA ILE A 58 -10.77 -4.14 1.13
C ILE A 58 -9.34 -3.78 1.56
N GLY A 59 -8.37 -3.87 0.64
CA GLY A 59 -6.98 -3.47 0.91
C GLY A 59 -6.88 -1.99 1.29
N VAL A 60 -7.53 -1.09 0.55
CA VAL A 60 -7.56 0.34 0.89
C VAL A 60 -8.25 0.57 2.24
N ALA A 61 -9.39 -0.07 2.48
CA ALA A 61 -10.08 0.02 3.77
C ALA A 61 -9.20 -0.47 4.94
N ARG A 62 -8.38 -1.51 4.74
CA ARG A 62 -7.45 -2.05 5.75
C ARG A 62 -6.39 -1.02 6.14
N SER A 63 -5.73 -0.38 5.17
CA SER A 63 -4.77 0.71 5.45
C SER A 63 -5.43 1.83 6.27
N LEU A 64 -6.61 2.29 5.85
CA LEU A 64 -7.29 3.41 6.52
C LEU A 64 -7.78 3.04 7.93
N ALA A 65 -8.18 1.78 8.15
CA ALA A 65 -8.51 1.26 9.48
C ALA A 65 -7.26 1.23 10.40
N LEU A 66 -6.12 0.73 9.92
CA LEU A 66 -4.86 0.73 10.67
C LEU A 66 -4.36 2.13 11.01
N TRP A 67 -4.55 3.06 10.08
CA TRP A 67 -4.21 4.47 10.26
C TRP A 67 -5.25 5.22 11.09
N GLN A 68 -6.25 4.51 11.64
CA GLN A 68 -7.29 5.04 12.51
C GLN A 68 -8.03 6.23 11.90
N GLN A 69 -8.21 6.22 10.58
CA GLN A 69 -8.87 7.33 9.88
C GLN A 69 -10.34 7.44 10.32
N PRO A 70 -10.90 8.66 10.35
CA PRO A 70 -12.30 8.86 10.74
C PRO A 70 -13.25 8.21 9.74
N ARG A 71 -14.46 7.89 10.20
CA ARG A 71 -15.55 7.27 9.43
C ARG A 71 -15.65 7.80 7.99
N ALA A 72 -15.70 9.13 7.81
CA ALA A 72 -15.83 9.75 6.50
C ALA A 72 -14.69 9.38 5.53
N VAL A 73 -13.45 9.33 6.01
CA VAL A 73 -12.27 8.97 5.20
C VAL A 73 -12.23 7.47 4.92
N ARG A 74 -12.64 6.63 5.87
CA ARG A 74 -12.75 5.18 5.67
C ARG A 74 -13.83 4.83 4.65
N LEU A 75 -14.99 5.49 4.71
CA LEU A 75 -16.06 5.38 3.72
C LEU A 75 -15.60 5.90 2.36
N LEU A 76 -14.88 7.02 2.32
CA LEU A 76 -14.22 7.48 1.10
C LEU A 76 -13.35 6.35 0.53
N GLY A 77 -12.48 5.73 1.32
CA GLY A 77 -11.64 4.62 0.85
C GLY A 77 -12.42 3.41 0.31
N LEU A 78 -13.54 3.04 0.92
CA LEU A 78 -14.39 1.96 0.41
C LEU A 78 -15.13 2.33 -0.90
N LEU A 79 -15.35 3.64 -1.13
CA LEU A 79 -16.18 4.15 -2.21
C LEU A 79 -15.42 5.00 -3.24
N HIS A 80 -14.08 5.09 -3.16
CA HIS A 80 -13.28 6.10 -3.85
C HIS A 80 -13.30 6.02 -5.39
N SER A 81 -13.92 4.98 -5.95
CA SER A 81 -14.03 4.75 -7.39
C SER A 81 -15.46 4.39 -7.85
N VAL A 82 -16.48 4.58 -6.99
CA VAL A 82 -17.84 4.06 -7.26
C VAL A 82 -18.59 4.76 -8.38
N TYR A 83 -18.31 6.04 -8.64
CA TYR A 83 -18.89 6.79 -9.75
C TYR A 83 -18.10 6.68 -11.06
N GLY A 84 -17.16 5.72 -11.14
CA GLY A 84 -16.12 5.70 -12.16
C GLY A 84 -15.02 6.74 -11.85
N ASN A 85 -13.81 6.50 -12.34
CA ASN A 85 -12.70 7.45 -12.20
C ASN A 85 -11.92 7.57 -13.52
N ALA A 86 -11.05 8.58 -13.64
CA ALA A 86 -10.30 8.86 -14.86
C ALA A 86 -9.35 7.73 -15.34
N PHE A 87 -9.17 6.67 -14.56
CA PHE A 87 -8.23 5.59 -14.85
C PHE A 87 -8.90 4.22 -15.06
N VAL A 88 -10.15 4.04 -14.63
CA VAL A 88 -10.89 2.78 -14.71
C VAL A 88 -12.39 3.02 -14.96
N ASP A 89 -12.92 2.47 -16.05
CA ASP A 89 -14.36 2.52 -16.42
C ASP A 89 -15.17 1.47 -15.64
N LEU A 90 -15.14 1.57 -14.30
CA LEU A 90 -15.93 0.76 -13.37
C LEU A 90 -17.00 1.64 -12.71
N VAL A 91 -17.93 2.16 -13.50
CA VAL A 91 -19.09 2.88 -12.94
C VAL A 91 -19.95 1.87 -12.18
N LYS A 92 -19.98 1.99 -10.85
CA LYS A 92 -20.83 1.16 -9.97
C LYS A 92 -22.09 1.85 -9.54
N PHE A 93 -22.08 3.18 -9.53
CA PHE A 93 -23.24 4.03 -9.31
C PHE A 93 -23.29 5.07 -10.42
N ASP A 94 -24.47 5.26 -11.00
CA ASP A 94 -24.69 6.36 -11.95
C ASP A 94 -24.75 7.69 -11.19
N MET A 95 -23.77 8.55 -11.41
CA MET A 95 -23.67 9.86 -10.78
C MET A 95 -24.88 10.77 -11.07
N ALA A 96 -25.54 10.60 -12.21
CA ALA A 96 -26.69 11.43 -12.56
C ALA A 96 -27.94 11.05 -11.76
N THR A 97 -28.07 9.79 -11.34
CA THR A 97 -29.34 9.26 -10.83
C THR A 97 -29.24 8.66 -9.43
N GLU A 98 -28.05 8.27 -8.96
CA GLU A 98 -27.89 7.47 -7.74
C GLU A 98 -27.23 8.20 -6.57
N ARG A 99 -26.85 9.49 -6.71
CA ARG A 99 -26.26 10.27 -5.59
C ARG A 99 -27.15 10.29 -4.36
N GLY A 100 -28.45 10.55 -4.51
CA GLY A 100 -29.39 10.56 -3.39
C GLY A 100 -29.49 9.23 -2.66
N ARG A 101 -29.33 8.11 -3.38
CA ARG A 101 -29.30 6.77 -2.78
C ARG A 101 -28.03 6.57 -1.96
N LEU A 102 -26.88 7.02 -2.45
CA LEU A 102 -25.63 6.93 -1.70
C LEU A 102 -25.65 7.86 -0.48
N GLN A 103 -26.17 9.08 -0.61
CA GLN A 103 -26.37 10.01 0.50
C GLN A 103 -27.22 9.41 1.63
N ALA A 104 -28.32 8.72 1.28
CA ALA A 104 -29.16 8.04 2.26
C ALA A 104 -28.44 6.89 2.99
N LEU A 105 -27.43 6.29 2.36
CA LEU A 105 -26.67 5.18 2.92
C LEU A 105 -25.51 5.66 3.82
N VAL A 106 -24.76 6.68 3.39
CA VAL A 106 -23.51 7.07 4.06
C VAL A 106 -23.55 8.41 4.77
N GLY A 107 -24.50 9.28 4.41
CA GLY A 107 -24.57 10.68 4.82
C GLY A 107 -24.24 11.64 3.67
N GLN A 108 -24.79 12.85 3.72
CA GLN A 108 -24.59 13.85 2.66
C GLN A 108 -23.14 14.33 2.59
N GLY A 109 -22.49 14.56 3.73
CA GLY A 109 -21.10 15.03 3.77
C GLY A 109 -20.10 13.98 3.29
N GLU A 110 -20.31 12.72 3.69
CA GLU A 110 -19.49 11.59 3.25
C GLU A 110 -19.65 11.31 1.76
N GLU A 111 -20.88 11.39 1.24
CA GLU A 111 -21.12 11.24 -0.19
C GLU A 111 -20.52 12.39 -1.00
N GLU A 112 -20.57 13.63 -0.51
CA GLU A 112 -19.93 14.77 -1.19
C GLU A 112 -18.41 14.60 -1.26
N LEU A 113 -17.78 14.08 -0.20
CA LEU A 113 -16.36 13.76 -0.21
C LEU A 113 -16.02 12.67 -1.24
N VAL A 114 -16.84 11.62 -1.33
CA VAL A 114 -16.72 10.57 -2.38
C VAL A 114 -16.89 11.16 -3.77
N TYR A 115 -17.92 11.99 -3.97
CA TYR A 115 -18.20 12.66 -5.24
C TYR A 115 -17.00 13.50 -5.69
N LEU A 116 -16.47 14.35 -4.81
CA LEU A 116 -15.29 15.17 -5.10
C LEU A 116 -14.10 14.29 -5.48
N PHE A 117 -13.85 13.20 -4.77
CA PHE A 117 -12.73 12.30 -5.08
C PHE A 117 -12.87 11.61 -6.43
N CYS A 118 -14.07 11.17 -6.81
CA CYS A 118 -14.32 10.54 -8.11
C CYS A 118 -14.27 11.54 -9.29
N THR A 119 -14.64 12.80 -9.05
CA THR A 119 -14.81 13.82 -10.11
C THR A 119 -13.62 14.74 -10.29
N ALA A 120 -12.86 15.02 -9.24
CA ALA A 120 -11.63 15.81 -9.29
C ALA A 120 -10.55 15.11 -10.11
N SER A 121 -9.76 15.89 -10.86
CA SER A 121 -8.60 15.40 -11.60
C SER A 121 -7.51 14.91 -10.64
N ARG A 122 -7.48 13.61 -10.42
CA ARG A 122 -6.47 12.91 -9.60
C ARG A 122 -5.05 13.12 -10.14
N ARG A 123 -4.92 13.23 -11.47
CA ARG A 123 -3.65 13.55 -12.15
C ARG A 123 -3.18 14.95 -11.77
N GLU A 124 -4.03 15.96 -11.94
CA GLU A 124 -3.69 17.35 -11.61
C GLU A 124 -3.44 17.52 -10.11
N PHE A 125 -4.26 16.91 -9.26
CA PHE A 125 -4.05 16.87 -7.81
C PHE A 125 -2.63 16.38 -7.49
N THR A 126 -2.23 15.24 -8.05
CA THR A 126 -0.90 14.66 -7.83
C THR A 126 0.20 15.60 -8.35
N GLN A 127 0.06 16.14 -9.56
CA GLN A 127 1.03 17.09 -10.12
C GLN A 127 1.24 18.30 -9.22
N LYS A 128 0.15 18.94 -8.77
CA LYS A 128 0.21 20.14 -7.93
C LYS A 128 0.81 19.86 -6.56
N VAL A 129 0.42 18.76 -5.92
CA VAL A 129 1.00 18.36 -4.62
C VAL A 129 2.50 18.09 -4.75
N LEU A 130 2.92 17.34 -5.78
CA LEU A 130 4.34 17.06 -6.01
C LEU A 130 5.16 18.33 -6.28
N ALA A 131 4.55 19.32 -6.94
CA ALA A 131 5.11 20.64 -7.19
C ALA A 131 5.05 21.59 -5.98
N GLY A 132 4.46 21.17 -4.84
CA GLY A 132 4.35 22.00 -3.63
C GLY A 132 3.34 23.14 -3.77
N GLN A 133 2.31 22.98 -4.61
CA GLN A 133 1.33 24.01 -4.96
C GLN A 133 0.04 23.91 -4.12
N ILE A 134 0.14 23.45 -2.87
CA ILE A 134 -0.96 23.60 -1.90
C ILE A 134 -0.93 25.05 -1.42
N GLU A 135 -2.09 25.72 -1.43
CA GLU A 135 -2.17 27.14 -1.07
C GLU A 135 -1.84 27.38 0.41
N PRO A 136 -1.42 28.60 0.80
CA PRO A 136 -1.09 28.91 2.18
C PRO A 136 -2.21 28.67 3.20
N ASP A 137 -3.47 28.66 2.75
CA ASP A 137 -4.65 28.33 3.57
C ASP A 137 -4.95 26.83 3.63
N GLY A 138 -4.20 26.01 2.88
CA GLY A 138 -4.33 24.56 2.76
C GLY A 138 -5.27 24.11 1.64
N SER A 139 -5.91 25.03 0.92
CA SER A 139 -6.77 24.68 -0.20
C SER A 139 -5.95 24.30 -1.44
N LEU A 140 -6.62 23.68 -2.41
CA LEU A 140 -6.00 23.33 -3.68
C LEU A 140 -6.96 23.60 -4.85
N PRO A 141 -6.77 24.67 -5.63
CA PRO A 141 -7.49 24.87 -6.87
C PRO A 141 -7.02 23.84 -7.91
N LEU A 142 -7.95 23.21 -8.63
CA LEU A 142 -7.67 22.29 -9.74
C LEU A 142 -8.92 22.15 -10.64
N HIS A 143 -8.97 21.14 -11.50
CA HIS A 143 -10.12 20.89 -12.36
C HIS A 143 -10.78 19.53 -12.09
N THR A 144 -12.05 19.40 -12.45
CA THR A 144 -12.69 18.10 -12.58
C THR A 144 -12.10 17.33 -13.76
N ASN A 145 -12.41 16.03 -13.87
CA ASN A 145 -12.08 15.20 -15.02
C ASN A 145 -12.69 15.72 -16.34
N GLN A 146 -13.73 16.57 -16.24
CA GLN A 146 -14.38 17.22 -17.37
C GLN A 146 -13.76 18.60 -17.70
N GLY A 147 -12.78 19.05 -16.92
CA GLY A 147 -12.08 20.33 -17.12
C GLY A 147 -12.74 21.54 -16.45
N GLU A 148 -13.74 21.33 -15.58
CA GLU A 148 -14.38 22.41 -14.83
C GLU A 148 -13.53 22.82 -13.63
N PRO A 149 -13.34 24.12 -13.35
CA PRO A 149 -12.54 24.56 -12.22
C PRO A 149 -13.24 24.26 -10.88
N ILE A 150 -12.49 23.72 -9.92
CA ILE A 150 -12.90 23.46 -8.54
C ILE A 150 -11.80 23.86 -7.56
N THR A 151 -12.14 24.07 -6.30
CA THR A 151 -11.14 24.27 -5.23
C THR A 151 -11.46 23.33 -4.08
N LEU A 152 -10.51 22.45 -3.76
CA LEU A 152 -10.65 21.55 -2.63
C LEU A 152 -10.32 22.29 -1.34
N ALA A 153 -11.20 22.20 -0.36
CA ALA A 153 -10.97 22.73 0.97
C ALA A 153 -9.85 21.93 1.71
N PRO A 154 -9.19 22.50 2.72
CA PRO A 154 -8.07 21.85 3.42
C PRO A 154 -8.39 20.45 3.98
N ASP A 155 -9.59 20.23 4.53
CA ASP A 155 -10.00 18.91 5.03
C ASP A 155 -10.11 17.89 3.89
N VAL A 156 -10.59 18.33 2.72
CA VAL A 156 -10.70 17.50 1.51
C VAL A 156 -9.30 17.20 0.95
N VAL A 157 -8.40 18.19 0.93
CA VAL A 157 -6.99 17.97 0.51
C VAL A 157 -6.31 16.94 1.42
N ALA A 158 -6.48 17.04 2.74
CA ALA A 158 -5.93 16.06 3.69
C ALA A 158 -6.48 14.65 3.44
N ALA A 159 -7.81 14.51 3.27
CA ALA A 159 -8.44 13.23 2.94
C ALA A 159 -7.95 12.66 1.60
N PHE A 160 -7.81 13.51 0.58
CA PHE A 160 -7.27 13.12 -0.72
C PHE A 160 -5.84 12.60 -0.59
N LEU A 161 -4.95 13.28 0.14
CA LEU A 161 -3.58 12.81 0.35
C LEU A 161 -3.57 11.42 1.00
N VAL A 162 -4.26 11.25 2.13
CA VAL A 162 -4.31 9.98 2.87
C VAL A 162 -4.86 8.85 2.00
N VAL A 163 -6.02 9.04 1.36
CA VAL A 163 -6.63 7.99 0.53
C VAL A 163 -5.79 7.71 -0.71
N SER A 164 -5.12 8.71 -1.30
CA SER A 164 -4.18 8.49 -2.41
C SER A 164 -3.01 7.61 -2.01
N MET A 165 -2.47 7.80 -0.80
CA MET A 165 -1.38 6.98 -0.29
C MET A 165 -1.83 5.52 -0.14
N ALA A 166 -2.99 5.28 0.47
CA ALA A 166 -3.56 3.95 0.65
C ALA A 166 -3.93 3.27 -0.67
N ASP A 167 -4.61 3.99 -1.57
CA ASP A 167 -4.98 3.54 -2.92
C ASP A 167 -3.74 3.13 -3.73
N THR A 168 -2.71 3.98 -3.73
CA THR A 168 -1.51 3.73 -4.54
C THR A 168 -0.69 2.56 -4.03
N ILE A 169 -0.48 2.44 -2.70
CA ILE A 169 0.29 1.32 -2.16
C ILE A 169 -0.42 -0.01 -2.37
N GLU A 170 -1.76 -0.03 -2.28
CA GLU A 170 -2.55 -1.26 -2.41
C GLU A 170 -2.44 -1.83 -3.81
N GLN A 171 -2.49 -1.00 -4.86
CA GLN A 171 -2.69 -1.52 -6.21
C GLN A 171 -1.43 -1.58 -7.06
N TRP A 172 -0.46 -0.68 -6.84
CA TRP A 172 0.54 -0.40 -7.86
C TRP A 172 1.69 -1.41 -7.89
N PHE A 173 2.02 -1.88 -9.10
CA PHE A 173 3.18 -2.71 -9.40
C PHE A 173 3.63 -2.51 -10.86
N SER A 174 4.66 -3.23 -11.30
CA SER A 174 5.36 -2.99 -12.57
C SER A 174 4.49 -2.93 -13.83
N TRP A 175 3.38 -3.67 -13.88
CA TRP A 175 2.46 -3.60 -15.04
C TRP A 175 1.88 -2.19 -15.20
N GLN A 176 1.54 -1.52 -14.10
CA GLN A 176 1.11 -0.13 -14.11
C GLN A 176 2.24 0.86 -14.37
N ASP A 177 3.48 0.55 -13.97
CA ASP A 177 4.64 1.40 -14.32
C ASP A 177 4.80 1.50 -15.85
N ASP A 178 4.49 0.43 -16.58
CA ASP A 178 4.61 0.40 -18.03
C ASP A 178 3.44 1.08 -18.74
N ILE A 179 2.21 0.83 -18.26
CA ILE A 179 0.97 1.40 -18.82
C ILE A 179 0.85 2.90 -18.52
N TYR A 180 1.11 3.28 -17.27
CA TYR A 180 1.10 4.66 -16.81
C TYR A 180 2.53 5.19 -16.66
N SER A 181 3.38 4.87 -17.65
CA SER A 181 4.78 5.30 -17.65
C SER A 181 4.89 6.81 -17.49
N ARG A 182 5.59 7.21 -16.42
CA ARG A 182 5.80 8.60 -15.98
C ARG A 182 4.63 9.26 -15.25
N PHE A 183 3.65 8.50 -14.79
CA PHE A 183 2.59 9.01 -13.91
C PHE A 183 3.15 9.95 -12.81
N PRO A 184 2.54 11.13 -12.59
CA PRO A 184 1.29 11.62 -13.21
C PRO A 184 1.42 12.16 -14.63
N ASP A 185 2.63 12.42 -15.12
CA ASP A 185 2.93 12.93 -16.47
C ASP A 185 3.00 11.80 -17.51
N THR A 186 1.95 10.98 -17.54
CA THR A 186 1.87 9.79 -18.40
C THR A 186 1.99 10.16 -19.88
N ASP A 187 2.85 9.46 -20.62
CA ASP A 187 2.95 9.61 -22.07
C ASP A 187 1.77 8.91 -22.77
N THR A 188 0.74 9.69 -23.11
CA THR A 188 -0.47 9.21 -23.78
C THR A 188 -0.31 9.01 -25.29
N SER A 189 0.89 9.24 -25.85
CA SER A 189 1.14 9.03 -27.29
C SER A 189 1.47 7.57 -27.64
N ARG A 190 1.82 6.76 -26.64
CA ARG A 190 2.22 5.35 -26.80
C ARG A 190 1.05 4.48 -27.26
N GLN A 191 1.15 3.94 -28.48
CA GLN A 191 0.09 3.10 -29.07
C GLN A 191 0.22 1.65 -28.60
N GLN A 192 -0.88 1.06 -28.12
CA GLN A 192 -0.92 -0.31 -27.60
C GLN A 192 -0.46 -1.35 -28.62
N LYS A 193 -0.85 -1.24 -29.90
CA LYS A 193 -0.42 -2.18 -30.96
C LYS A 193 1.09 -2.23 -31.16
N VAL A 194 1.81 -1.14 -30.85
CA VAL A 194 3.27 -1.06 -30.95
C VAL A 194 3.93 -1.56 -29.66
N HIS A 195 3.32 -1.29 -28.52
CA HIS A 195 3.83 -1.63 -27.19
C HIS A 195 3.07 -2.81 -26.54
N TRP A 196 2.60 -3.77 -27.33
CA TRP A 196 1.70 -4.83 -26.87
C TRP A 196 2.28 -5.64 -25.70
N MET A 197 3.61 -5.86 -25.68
CA MET A 197 4.28 -6.59 -24.60
C MET A 197 4.10 -5.90 -23.24
N ALA A 198 4.18 -4.57 -23.21
CA ALA A 198 3.97 -3.77 -22.01
C ALA A 198 2.53 -3.84 -21.49
N SER A 199 1.57 -4.25 -22.33
CA SER A 199 0.17 -4.41 -21.94
C SER A 199 -0.17 -5.81 -21.40
N LEU A 200 0.73 -6.80 -21.53
CA LEU A 200 0.46 -8.16 -21.06
C LEU A 200 0.26 -8.21 -19.55
N TRP A 201 -0.93 -8.64 -19.14
CA TRP A 201 -1.28 -8.83 -17.73
C TRP A 201 -1.05 -10.30 -17.31
N PRO A 202 -0.57 -10.58 -16.08
CA PRO A 202 -0.21 -9.64 -15.02
C PRO A 202 1.21 -9.06 -15.17
N GLY A 203 1.92 -9.33 -16.26
CA GLY A 203 3.32 -8.95 -16.39
C GLY A 203 4.19 -9.63 -15.31
N PRO A 204 5.35 -9.07 -14.94
CA PRO A 204 6.29 -9.72 -14.02
C PRO A 204 5.95 -9.53 -12.54
N MET A 205 4.91 -8.76 -12.18
CA MET A 205 4.53 -8.49 -10.78
C MET A 205 5.66 -7.89 -9.91
N ARG A 206 6.65 -7.24 -10.53
CA ARG A 206 7.75 -6.58 -9.80
C ARG A 206 7.20 -5.39 -8.99
N PRO A 207 7.63 -5.16 -7.75
CA PRO A 207 7.29 -3.93 -7.04
C PRO A 207 7.70 -2.68 -7.83
N SER A 208 6.92 -1.61 -7.73
CA SER A 208 7.29 -0.35 -8.40
C SER A 208 8.53 0.24 -7.76
N GLY A 209 9.47 0.70 -8.58
CA GLY A 209 10.65 1.46 -8.16
C GLY A 209 10.45 2.97 -8.20
N ARG A 210 9.19 3.44 -8.15
CA ARG A 210 8.85 4.87 -8.28
C ARG A 210 7.72 5.32 -7.38
N MET A 211 6.73 4.45 -7.17
CA MET A 211 5.51 4.87 -6.50
C MET A 211 5.70 5.08 -5.00
N LEU A 212 6.63 4.40 -4.35
CA LEU A 212 6.83 4.58 -2.92
C LEU A 212 7.42 5.96 -2.62
N HIS A 213 8.32 6.48 -3.46
CA HIS A 213 8.75 7.87 -3.43
C HIS A 213 7.59 8.84 -3.65
N GLN A 214 6.73 8.58 -4.64
CA GLN A 214 5.56 9.44 -4.87
C GLN A 214 4.63 9.48 -3.65
N ILE A 215 4.32 8.33 -3.06
CA ILE A 215 3.52 8.21 -1.83
C ILE A 215 4.21 8.96 -0.68
N ASN A 216 5.55 8.86 -0.55
CA ASN A 216 6.30 9.65 0.43
C ASN A 216 6.11 11.16 0.24
N ARG A 217 6.13 11.66 -0.99
CA ARG A 217 5.88 13.08 -1.29
C ARG A 217 4.46 13.51 -0.91
N LEU A 218 3.45 12.65 -1.11
CA LEU A 218 2.09 12.90 -0.62
C LEU A 218 2.04 12.93 0.91
N GLY A 219 2.74 12.01 1.57
CA GLY A 219 2.90 12.00 3.02
C GLY A 219 3.53 13.29 3.54
N LEU A 220 4.66 13.73 2.97
CA LEU A 220 5.31 14.98 3.34
C LEU A 220 4.39 16.20 3.18
N ALA A 221 3.50 16.19 2.17
CA ALA A 221 2.53 17.26 1.97
C ALA A 221 1.51 17.38 3.13
N LEU A 222 1.24 16.30 3.88
CA LEU A 222 0.41 16.34 5.09
C LEU A 222 1.04 17.20 6.21
N GLN A 223 2.35 17.47 6.15
CA GLN A 223 3.03 18.36 7.10
C GLN A 223 2.75 19.84 6.84
N HIS A 224 2.04 20.20 5.76
CA HIS A 224 1.62 21.57 5.52
C HIS A 224 0.91 22.15 6.75
N PRO A 225 1.22 23.39 7.22
CA PRO A 225 0.70 23.92 8.48
C PRO A 225 -0.83 23.97 8.58
N LYS A 226 -1.51 24.04 7.44
CA LYS A 226 -2.97 24.03 7.36
C LYS A 226 -3.58 22.66 7.14
N LEU A 227 -2.78 21.60 6.99
CA LEU A 227 -3.26 20.22 6.84
C LEU A 227 -2.90 19.36 8.07
N LYS A 228 -1.73 19.61 8.66
CA LYS A 228 -1.21 18.87 9.80
C LYS A 228 -2.22 18.88 10.97
N GLY A 229 -2.56 17.69 11.45
CA GLY A 229 -3.48 17.50 12.57
C GLY A 229 -4.96 17.49 12.22
N ARG A 230 -5.34 17.68 10.94
CA ARG A 230 -6.75 17.53 10.51
C ARG A 230 -7.22 16.07 10.51
N LEU A 231 -6.31 15.16 10.20
CA LEU A 231 -6.54 13.72 10.22
C LEU A 231 -5.43 13.02 11.02
N PRO A 232 -5.68 11.83 11.58
CA PRO A 232 -4.64 10.98 12.11
C PRO A 232 -3.53 10.78 11.08
N MET A 233 -2.28 10.92 11.50
CA MET A 233 -1.14 10.83 10.58
C MET A 233 -0.85 9.36 10.23
N PRO A 234 -0.69 9.00 8.95
CA PRO A 234 -0.25 7.65 8.59
C PRO A 234 1.10 7.30 9.25
N PRO A 235 1.24 6.12 9.87
CA PRO A 235 2.43 5.69 10.61
C PRO A 235 3.52 5.14 9.65
N VAL A 236 3.71 5.79 8.52
CA VAL A 236 4.70 5.46 7.49
C VAL A 236 5.68 6.63 7.34
N PHE A 237 6.92 6.36 6.91
CA PHE A 237 7.95 7.40 6.70
C PHE A 237 8.17 8.33 7.91
N GLU A 238 8.29 7.76 9.12
CA GLU A 238 8.41 8.52 10.37
C GLU A 238 7.25 9.52 10.54
N ALA A 239 6.02 9.02 10.61
CA ALA A 239 4.80 9.83 10.65
C ALA A 239 4.76 10.91 9.55
N CYS A 240 5.12 10.51 8.32
CA CYS A 240 5.18 11.34 7.14
C CYS A 240 6.13 12.55 7.25
N THR A 241 7.27 12.40 7.94
CA THR A 241 8.29 13.45 8.08
C THR A 241 9.62 13.11 7.43
N ALA A 242 9.94 11.82 7.27
CA ALA A 242 11.20 11.39 6.69
C ALA A 242 11.12 11.46 5.15
N PRO A 243 12.00 12.23 4.49
CA PRO A 243 12.07 12.23 3.04
C PRO A 243 12.65 10.90 2.52
N PHE A 244 12.10 10.42 1.41
CA PHE A 244 12.60 9.25 0.70
C PHE A 244 12.88 9.63 -0.75
N SER A 245 14.06 9.32 -1.26
CA SER A 245 14.48 9.79 -2.59
C SER A 245 14.00 8.85 -3.70
N ALA A 246 13.77 9.40 -4.90
CA ALA A 246 13.41 8.59 -6.07
C ALA A 246 14.52 7.61 -6.49
N SER A 247 15.79 7.97 -6.26
CA SER A 247 16.93 7.11 -6.56
C SER A 247 16.99 5.91 -5.61
N ASP A 248 16.71 6.12 -4.33
CA ASP A 248 16.71 5.04 -3.34
C ASP A 248 15.54 4.09 -3.57
N ASP A 249 14.35 4.60 -3.93
CA ASP A 249 13.19 3.79 -4.34
C ASP A 249 13.54 2.86 -5.52
N ALA A 250 14.06 3.44 -6.60
CA ALA A 250 14.42 2.68 -7.80
C ALA A 250 15.52 1.65 -7.54
N ALA A 251 16.57 2.03 -6.81
CA ALA A 251 17.69 1.15 -6.51
C ALA A 251 17.27 0.01 -5.57
N ALA A 252 16.54 0.30 -4.49
CA ALA A 252 16.07 -0.72 -3.56
C ALA A 252 15.13 -1.73 -4.24
N ALA A 253 14.19 -1.26 -5.06
CA ALA A 253 13.29 -2.12 -5.82
C ALA A 253 14.06 -3.05 -6.76
N SER A 254 15.09 -2.54 -7.45
CA SER A 254 15.91 -3.31 -8.37
C SER A 254 16.77 -4.37 -7.67
N LEU A 255 17.37 -4.02 -6.52
CA LEU A 255 18.18 -4.94 -5.71
C LEU A 255 17.32 -6.05 -5.08
N TYR A 256 16.16 -5.70 -4.53
CA TYR A 256 15.20 -6.69 -4.05
C TYR A 256 14.79 -7.65 -5.17
N TRP A 257 14.46 -7.08 -6.34
CA TRP A 257 13.97 -7.87 -7.46
C TRP A 257 15.02 -8.82 -8.03
N SER A 258 16.31 -8.46 -8.06
CA SER A 258 17.36 -9.38 -8.53
C SER A 258 17.49 -10.62 -7.65
N VAL A 259 17.30 -10.49 -6.33
CA VAL A 259 17.27 -11.64 -5.42
C VAL A 259 16.03 -12.49 -5.64
N ILE A 260 14.87 -11.84 -5.80
CA ILE A 260 13.60 -12.54 -6.06
C ILE A 260 13.62 -13.31 -7.37
N GLN A 261 14.26 -12.78 -8.42
CA GLN A 261 14.45 -13.46 -9.70
C GLN A 261 15.52 -14.55 -9.66
N GLN A 262 16.15 -14.77 -8.49
CA GLN A 262 17.24 -15.72 -8.33
C GLN A 262 18.43 -15.41 -9.24
N ASP A 263 18.68 -14.13 -9.51
CA ASP A 263 19.82 -13.64 -10.31
C ASP A 263 21.11 -13.52 -9.47
N GLN A 264 21.22 -14.33 -8.43
CA GLN A 264 22.35 -14.44 -7.52
C GLN A 264 22.77 -15.91 -7.41
N PRO A 265 24.00 -16.23 -6.96
CA PRO A 265 24.38 -17.61 -6.66
C PRO A 265 23.38 -18.31 -5.73
N LEU A 266 22.91 -19.50 -6.12
CA LEU A 266 21.84 -20.22 -5.39
C LEU A 266 22.31 -21.00 -4.16
N ALA A 267 23.61 -21.32 -4.10
CA ALA A 267 24.20 -22.15 -3.06
C ALA A 267 25.07 -21.36 -2.07
N ASP A 268 25.24 -20.06 -2.30
CA ASP A 268 26.02 -19.16 -1.45
C ASP A 268 25.14 -17.96 -1.05
N LEU A 269 25.00 -17.76 0.25
CA LEU A 269 24.10 -16.75 0.83
C LEU A 269 24.72 -15.34 0.83
N ASP A 270 26.05 -15.21 0.73
CA ASP A 270 26.76 -13.95 1.04
C ASP A 270 26.36 -12.83 0.08
N VAL A 271 26.29 -13.12 -1.23
CA VAL A 271 25.92 -12.12 -2.24
C VAL A 271 24.47 -11.68 -2.07
N ALA A 272 23.54 -12.63 -1.95
CA ALA A 272 22.12 -12.33 -1.75
C ALA A 272 21.87 -11.55 -0.45
N THR A 273 22.60 -11.90 0.62
CA THR A 273 22.55 -11.18 1.90
C THR A 273 23.03 -9.75 1.72
N GLY A 274 24.19 -9.52 1.11
CA GLY A 274 24.73 -8.18 0.88
C GLY A 274 23.83 -7.30 0.00
N VAL A 275 23.22 -7.90 -1.03
CA VAL A 275 22.25 -7.21 -1.90
C VAL A 275 21.00 -6.79 -1.12
N LEU A 276 20.42 -7.66 -0.30
CA LEU A 276 19.25 -7.32 0.52
C LEU A 276 19.59 -6.34 1.65
N GLU A 277 20.76 -6.46 2.28
CA GLU A 277 21.24 -5.47 3.25
C GLU A 277 21.33 -4.06 2.63
N GLN A 278 21.78 -3.97 1.37
CA GLN A 278 21.78 -2.71 0.64
C GLN A 278 20.36 -2.25 0.26
N ALA A 279 19.48 -3.15 -0.18
CA ALA A 279 18.09 -2.82 -0.47
C ALA A 279 17.37 -2.24 0.77
N VAL A 280 17.54 -2.86 1.94
CA VAL A 280 16.97 -2.40 3.22
C VAL A 280 17.57 -1.07 3.66
N ARG A 281 18.88 -0.86 3.44
CA ARG A 281 19.53 0.41 3.76
C ARG A 281 18.96 1.58 2.95
N LEU A 282 18.67 1.34 1.68
CA LEU A 282 18.09 2.35 0.78
C LEU A 282 16.60 2.54 1.06
N ASN A 283 15.86 1.46 1.32
CA ASN A 283 14.43 1.51 1.58
C ASN A 283 14.04 0.73 2.86
N PRO A 284 14.11 1.36 4.04
CA PRO A 284 13.69 0.75 5.30
C PRO A 284 12.17 0.73 5.51
N TRP A 285 11.39 1.29 4.57
CA TRP A 285 9.98 1.59 4.76
C TRP A 285 9.02 0.48 4.31
N VAL A 286 9.54 -0.61 3.75
CA VAL A 286 8.77 -1.77 3.28
C VAL A 286 9.29 -3.07 3.90
N GLY A 287 8.38 -4.02 4.15
CA GLY A 287 8.68 -5.21 4.95
C GLY A 287 9.32 -6.34 4.15
N GLU A 288 9.03 -6.46 2.85
CA GLU A 288 9.39 -7.62 2.05
C GLU A 288 10.90 -7.86 1.92
N PRO A 289 11.75 -6.85 1.61
CA PRO A 289 13.20 -7.05 1.59
C PRO A 289 13.75 -7.45 2.97
N GLN A 290 13.17 -6.93 4.04
CA GLN A 290 13.58 -7.19 5.42
C GLN A 290 13.19 -8.60 5.87
N MET A 291 12.00 -9.06 5.48
CA MET A 291 11.53 -10.41 5.72
C MET A 291 12.40 -11.42 4.97
N VAL A 292 12.69 -11.21 3.67
CA VAL A 292 13.57 -12.14 2.92
C VAL A 292 14.97 -12.17 3.55
N LEU A 293 15.48 -11.00 3.96
CA LEU A 293 16.76 -10.90 4.67
C LEU A 293 16.74 -11.68 6.00
N ALA A 294 15.64 -11.62 6.77
CA ALA A 294 15.49 -12.40 7.99
C ALA A 294 15.57 -13.91 7.72
N GLN A 295 15.00 -14.40 6.62
CA GLN A 295 15.10 -15.80 6.22
C GLN A 295 16.52 -16.21 5.83
N LEU A 296 17.27 -15.34 5.13
CA LEU A 296 18.69 -15.58 4.84
C LEU A 296 19.51 -15.63 6.14
N TYR A 297 19.29 -14.69 7.06
CA TYR A 297 19.95 -14.69 8.36
C TYR A 297 19.65 -15.96 9.17
N LEU A 298 18.41 -16.45 9.19
CA LEU A 298 18.08 -17.74 9.81
C LEU A 298 18.83 -18.90 9.16
N SER A 299 18.87 -18.93 7.84
CA SER A 299 19.56 -19.98 7.07
C SER A 299 21.07 -19.97 7.33
N ALA A 300 21.64 -18.79 7.63
CA ALA A 300 23.04 -18.61 8.02
C ALA A 300 23.30 -18.79 9.53
N GLY A 301 22.29 -19.14 10.34
CA GLY A 301 22.42 -19.27 11.79
C GLY A 301 22.54 -17.95 12.56
N ARG A 302 22.36 -16.80 11.90
CA ARG A 302 22.42 -15.44 12.48
C ARG A 302 21.09 -15.07 13.15
N ARG A 303 20.74 -15.78 14.22
CA ARG A 303 19.41 -15.69 14.88
C ARG A 303 19.06 -14.29 15.36
N GLU A 304 20.00 -13.57 15.99
CA GLU A 304 19.75 -12.21 16.49
C GLU A 304 19.47 -11.20 15.35
N ASP A 305 20.22 -11.29 14.26
CA ASP A 305 20.00 -10.44 13.09
C ASP A 305 18.67 -10.76 12.41
N ALA A 306 18.33 -12.06 12.34
CA ALA A 306 17.04 -12.50 11.82
C ALA A 306 15.86 -11.97 12.63
N ALA A 307 15.92 -12.05 13.97
CA ALA A 307 14.87 -11.54 14.84
C ALA A 307 14.64 -10.04 14.60
N ARG A 308 15.71 -9.25 14.58
CA ARG A 308 15.63 -7.80 14.35
C ARG A 308 15.08 -7.44 12.97
N ALA A 309 15.48 -8.19 11.93
CA ALA A 309 14.97 -7.97 10.58
C ALA A 309 13.50 -8.37 10.46
N ALA A 310 13.08 -9.47 11.09
CA ALA A 310 11.69 -9.92 11.11
C ALA A 310 10.77 -8.97 11.90
N GLU A 311 11.21 -8.47 13.07
CA GLU A 311 10.48 -7.46 13.85
C GLU A 311 10.25 -6.18 13.04
N SER A 312 11.30 -5.69 12.38
CA SER A 312 11.22 -4.50 11.54
C SER A 312 10.37 -4.71 10.28
N ALA A 313 10.40 -5.92 9.70
CA ALA A 313 9.50 -6.28 8.61
C ALA A 313 8.03 -6.29 9.07
N LEU A 314 7.72 -6.89 10.24
CA LEU A 314 6.38 -6.84 10.84
C LEU A 314 5.93 -5.41 11.07
N GLN A 315 6.81 -4.55 11.61
CA GLN A 315 6.51 -3.13 11.80
C GLN A 315 6.09 -2.49 10.48
N ALA A 316 6.85 -2.69 9.40
CA ALA A 316 6.51 -2.13 8.10
C ALA A 316 5.17 -2.67 7.55
N PHE A 317 4.91 -3.98 7.65
CA PHE A 317 3.62 -4.53 7.23
C PHE A 317 2.45 -3.93 8.02
N CYS A 318 2.60 -3.76 9.34
CA CYS A 318 1.56 -3.17 10.18
C CYS A 318 1.38 -1.67 9.91
N SER A 319 2.46 -0.95 9.60
CA SER A 319 2.40 0.47 9.21
C SER A 319 1.63 0.69 7.91
N TRP A 320 1.67 -0.25 6.97
CA TRP A 320 0.98 -0.10 5.68
C TRP A 320 -0.43 -0.70 5.66
N GLY A 321 -0.64 -1.89 6.22
CA GLY A 321 -1.87 -2.66 6.01
C GLY A 321 -2.04 -3.22 4.60
N ASN A 322 -0.99 -3.17 3.78
CA ASN A 322 -0.95 -3.69 2.42
C ASN A 322 0.46 -4.19 2.09
N ALA A 323 0.56 -5.01 1.05
CA ALA A 323 1.83 -5.50 0.54
C ALA A 323 2.40 -4.50 -0.47
N TRP A 324 3.69 -4.18 -0.41
CA TRP A 324 4.41 -3.49 -1.49
C TRP A 324 4.68 -4.46 -2.65
N ASP A 325 5.06 -5.70 -2.34
CA ASP A 325 5.16 -6.80 -3.31
C ASP A 325 3.82 -7.54 -3.46
N LYS A 326 3.18 -7.36 -4.61
CA LYS A 326 1.82 -7.85 -4.89
C LYS A 326 1.73 -9.33 -5.22
N ARG A 327 2.84 -10.06 -5.29
CA ARG A 327 2.84 -11.51 -5.59
C ARG A 327 2.21 -12.34 -4.48
N VAL A 328 2.23 -11.82 -3.26
CA VAL A 328 1.66 -12.46 -2.06
C VAL A 328 0.82 -11.42 -1.34
N GLN A 329 -0.30 -11.86 -0.77
CA GLN A 329 -1.21 -11.00 -0.02
C GLN A 329 -0.60 -10.60 1.34
N TRP A 330 -1.04 -9.47 1.88
CA TRP A 330 -0.48 -8.85 3.09
C TRP A 330 -0.51 -9.78 4.33
N ASP A 331 -1.62 -10.49 4.52
CA ASP A 331 -1.83 -11.46 5.59
C ASP A 331 -0.82 -12.62 5.53
N ALA A 332 -0.54 -13.13 4.32
CA ALA A 332 0.46 -14.17 4.12
C ALA A 332 1.88 -13.66 4.37
N TRP A 333 2.20 -12.41 4.00
CA TRP A 333 3.48 -11.78 4.37
C TRP A 333 3.64 -11.67 5.89
N ILE A 334 2.60 -11.24 6.61
CA ILE A 334 2.62 -11.19 8.08
C ILE A 334 2.79 -12.58 8.68
N ALA A 335 2.03 -13.57 8.22
CA ALA A 335 2.09 -14.94 8.75
C ALA A 335 3.49 -15.52 8.59
N TRP A 336 4.09 -15.39 7.41
CA TRP A 336 5.45 -15.87 7.15
C TRP A 336 6.47 -15.14 8.01
N THR A 337 6.37 -13.82 8.14
CA THR A 337 7.30 -13.03 8.96
C THR A 337 7.23 -13.41 10.45
N ARG A 338 6.03 -13.71 10.97
CA ARG A 338 5.87 -14.23 12.35
C ARG A 338 6.51 -15.62 12.51
N ILE A 339 6.44 -16.48 11.49
CA ILE A 339 7.14 -17.77 11.49
C ILE A 339 8.66 -17.57 11.55
N LEU A 340 9.20 -16.62 10.77
CA LEU A 340 10.63 -16.27 10.83
C LEU A 340 11.03 -15.76 12.22
N LEU A 341 10.23 -14.84 12.78
CA LEU A 341 10.50 -14.30 14.13
C LEU A 341 10.46 -15.39 15.19
N GLN A 342 9.47 -16.28 15.15
CA GLN A 342 9.39 -17.44 16.03
C GLN A 342 10.62 -18.34 15.88
N GLY A 343 11.06 -18.62 14.65
CA GLY A 343 12.24 -19.44 14.39
C GLY A 343 13.54 -18.80 14.86
N ALA A 344 13.61 -17.47 14.86
CA ALA A 344 14.75 -16.72 15.39
C ALA A 344 14.80 -16.74 16.92
N THR A 345 13.65 -16.61 17.57
CA THR A 345 13.54 -16.34 19.02
C THR A 345 13.30 -17.58 19.86
N THR A 346 12.83 -18.68 19.27
CA THR A 346 12.54 -19.91 20.04
C THR A 346 13.73 -20.85 20.06
N ASP A 347 14.07 -21.37 21.24
CA ASP A 347 15.12 -22.38 21.38
C ASP A 347 14.61 -23.81 21.17
N GLY A 348 15.53 -24.70 20.80
CA GLY A 348 15.32 -26.15 20.72
C GLY A 348 15.10 -26.70 19.30
N PRO A 349 15.04 -28.05 19.18
CA PRO A 349 14.82 -28.72 17.91
C PRO A 349 13.53 -28.26 17.23
N GLY A 350 13.59 -27.98 15.93
CA GLY A 350 12.43 -27.50 15.17
C GLY A 350 12.09 -26.02 15.34
N ALA A 351 13.01 -25.21 15.86
CA ALA A 351 12.90 -23.74 15.79
C ALA A 351 12.93 -23.24 14.35
N TRP A 352 13.91 -23.71 13.57
CA TRP A 352 14.01 -23.50 12.12
C TRP A 352 14.43 -24.82 11.45
N PRO A 353 13.89 -25.20 10.28
CA PRO A 353 14.21 -26.47 9.65
C PRO A 353 15.66 -26.53 9.14
N GLU A 354 16.40 -27.55 9.58
CA GLU A 354 17.78 -27.83 9.10
C GLU A 354 17.81 -28.37 7.66
N ARG A 355 16.70 -28.96 7.21
CA ARG A 355 16.56 -29.56 5.88
C ARG A 355 15.51 -28.84 5.05
N LEU A 356 15.81 -28.61 3.78
CA LEU A 356 14.92 -27.90 2.86
C LEU A 356 13.54 -28.55 2.71
N ASP A 357 13.44 -29.88 2.71
CA ASP A 357 12.16 -30.60 2.61
C ASP A 357 11.25 -30.40 3.83
N LYS A 358 11.78 -29.86 4.93
CA LYS A 358 11.01 -29.54 6.14
C LYS A 358 10.46 -28.12 6.15
N LEU A 359 10.86 -27.26 5.20
CA LEU A 359 10.40 -25.87 5.12
C LEU A 359 8.88 -25.77 4.96
N ASN A 360 8.25 -26.73 4.28
CA ASN A 360 6.79 -26.75 4.10
C ASN A 360 5.99 -27.13 5.38
N ASN A 361 6.66 -27.53 6.46
CA ASN A 361 6.01 -27.99 7.69
C ASN A 361 6.13 -26.99 8.85
N VAL A 362 6.57 -25.76 8.58
CA VAL A 362 6.65 -24.70 9.60
C VAL A 362 5.25 -24.12 9.87
N ALA A 363 4.99 -23.82 11.13
CA ALA A 363 3.72 -23.24 11.56
C ALA A 363 3.94 -22.35 12.80
N LEU A 364 3.02 -21.40 13.01
CA LEU A 364 2.96 -20.64 14.26
C LEU A 364 2.52 -21.55 15.41
N ARG A 365 3.22 -21.45 16.53
CA ARG A 365 2.85 -22.11 17.79
C ARG A 365 1.73 -21.31 18.44
N ALA A 366 0.94 -21.96 19.29
CA ALA A 366 -0.13 -21.29 20.03
C ALA A 366 0.44 -20.12 20.86
N GLY A 367 -0.08 -18.92 20.66
CA GLY A 367 0.33 -17.70 21.38
C GLY A 367 1.52 -16.92 20.78
N ALA A 368 2.03 -17.32 19.60
CA ALA A 368 3.03 -16.57 18.83
C ALA A 368 2.42 -15.42 18.01
#